data_AF-A0A962Z6W4-F1
#
_entry.id   AF-A0A962Z6W4-F1
#
_cell.length_a   1.000
_cell.length_b   1.000
_cell.length_c   1.000
_cell.angle_alpha   90.00
_cell.angle_beta   90.00
_cell.angle_gamma   90.00
#
_symmetry.space_group_name_H-M   'P 1'
#
loop_
_entity.id
_entity.type
_entity.pdbx_description
1 polymer ?
#
loop_
_entity_poly.entity_id
_entity_poly.type
_entity_poly.pdbx_seq_one_letter_code
_entity_poly.pdbx_strand_id
1 'polypeptide(L)'
;MVIPFHDHAKKFTAVESDRIMHWSFDFDHSLKVAETVFEYLRKRKISLTPQNYIVWYSHFAGSNPALSRLIRQLEASEDDFGEKRCAEVYERFFGAEDHARQVSQSAIRIQGIVEAIGERVSETSDGAVEFRHALDSASTVMGEGGDNGRLLELVVDLQERTARMQDQATFLHEHLDRSSQEIETLRNDLVSMRRAAYADQLTGLGNRKLFDEVIRKEMAAASESGSELVLLVADIDHFKSFNDLHG
;
A
#
# COMPACT_ATOMS: atom_id res chain seq x y z
N MET A 1 12.63 -12.51 57.52
CA MET A 1 12.21 -11.10 57.62
C MET A 1 12.19 -10.56 56.20
N VAL A 2 11.00 -10.45 55.63
CA VAL A 2 10.72 -10.09 54.24
C VAL A 2 10.16 -8.66 54.24
N ILE A 3 10.26 -7.96 53.10
CA ILE A 3 9.64 -6.68 52.67
C ILE A 3 10.70 -5.54 52.47
N PRO A 4 10.70 -4.77 51.35
CA PRO A 4 10.60 -5.14 49.93
C PRO A 4 11.58 -4.31 49.03
N PHE A 5 11.70 -4.71 47.76
CA PHE A 5 12.34 -3.93 46.68
C PHE A 5 11.43 -2.78 46.22
N HIS A 6 11.97 -1.56 46.13
CA HIS A 6 11.36 -0.40 45.45
C HIS A 6 12.19 -0.16 44.19
N ASP A 7 11.65 -0.52 43.01
CA ASP A 7 12.30 -0.22 41.74
C ASP A 7 11.52 0.87 40.99
N HIS A 8 12.16 2.03 40.92
CA HIS A 8 11.73 3.22 40.20
C HIS A 8 12.19 3.08 38.74
N ALA A 9 11.38 2.43 37.90
CA ALA A 9 11.60 2.37 36.46
C ALA A 9 10.64 3.31 35.71
N LYS A 10 11.13 4.54 35.51
CA LYS A 10 11.06 5.37 34.30
C LYS A 10 9.75 5.42 33.50
N LYS A 11 9.16 6.62 33.53
CA LYS A 11 8.31 7.22 32.50
C LYS A 11 8.84 6.92 31.09
N PHE A 12 8.09 6.15 30.31
CA PHE A 12 8.21 6.10 28.85
C PHE A 12 6.98 6.78 28.24
N THR A 13 7.23 7.99 27.75
CA THR A 13 6.43 8.71 26.76
C THR A 13 6.73 8.15 25.36
N ALA A 14 5.78 8.34 24.43
CA ALA A 14 5.75 7.88 23.03
C ALA A 14 5.26 6.43 22.88
N VAL A 15 4.27 6.12 22.06
CA VAL A 15 3.98 6.63 20.71
C VAL A 15 2.46 6.72 20.51
N GLU A 16 2.01 7.77 19.81
CA GLU A 16 0.66 7.86 19.24
C GLU A 16 0.41 6.65 18.32
N SER A 17 -0.13 5.58 18.89
CA SER A 17 -0.55 4.39 18.16
C SER A 17 -1.92 4.66 17.57
N ASP A 18 -1.99 4.67 16.24
CA ASP A 18 -3.17 4.46 15.43
C ASP A 18 -4.44 5.25 15.78
N ARG A 19 -4.68 6.31 15.00
CA ARG A 19 -6.04 6.77 14.70
C ARG A 19 -6.79 5.69 13.90
N ILE A 20 -7.05 4.54 14.50
CA ILE A 20 -8.22 3.75 14.14
C ILE A 20 -9.41 4.64 14.48
N MET A 21 -10.23 5.01 13.49
CA MET A 21 -11.53 5.62 13.77
C MET A 21 -12.25 4.71 14.76
N HIS A 22 -12.31 5.11 16.02
CA HIS A 22 -12.96 4.36 17.08
C HIS A 22 -14.46 4.52 16.88
N TRP A 23 -15.05 3.63 16.06
CA TRP A 23 -16.50 3.53 15.88
C TRP A 23 -17.12 2.85 17.10
N SER A 24 -17.03 3.50 18.27
CA SER A 24 -17.69 3.06 19.48
C SER A 24 -19.05 3.75 19.59
N PHE A 25 -20.00 3.29 18.78
CA PHE A 25 -21.41 3.62 18.93
C PHE A 25 -22.14 2.34 19.36
N ASP A 26 -23.17 2.47 20.20
CA ASP A 26 -24.02 1.33 20.49
C ASP A 26 -24.76 0.87 19.20
N PHE A 27 -25.28 -0.36 19.25
CA PHE A 27 -25.96 -0.97 18.10
C PHE A 27 -27.18 -0.16 17.65
N ASP A 28 -27.98 0.36 18.58
CA ASP A 28 -29.21 1.09 18.28
C ASP A 28 -28.91 2.46 17.63
N HIS A 29 -27.86 3.14 18.08
CA HIS A 29 -27.38 4.38 17.46
C HIS A 29 -26.90 4.12 16.03
N SER A 30 -26.08 3.08 15.84
CA SER A 30 -25.54 2.72 14.52
C SER A 30 -26.64 2.31 13.54
N LEU A 31 -27.65 1.58 14.01
CA LEU A 31 -28.82 1.18 13.22
C LEU A 31 -29.63 2.39 12.78
N LYS A 32 -29.92 3.33 13.69
CA LYS A 32 -30.69 4.54 13.38
C LYS A 32 -29.98 5.44 12.35
N VAL A 33 -28.66 5.56 12.46
CA VAL A 33 -27.86 6.29 11.47
C VAL A 33 -27.91 5.59 10.12
N ALA A 34 -27.75 4.26 10.08
CA ALA A 34 -27.81 3.48 8.85
C ALA A 34 -29.18 3.61 8.15
N GLU A 35 -30.29 3.52 8.89
CA GLU A 35 -31.64 3.72 8.37
C GLU A 35 -31.80 5.11 7.73
N THR A 36 -31.29 6.15 8.41
CA THR A 36 -31.31 7.53 7.92
C THR A 36 -30.51 7.68 6.62
N VAL A 37 -29.32 7.05 6.56
CA VAL A 37 -28.48 7.04 5.34
C VAL A 37 -29.21 6.38 4.18
N PHE A 38 -29.83 5.21 4.39
CA PHE A 38 -30.53 4.50 3.34
C PHE A 38 -31.75 5.27 2.83
N GLU A 39 -32.54 5.87 3.73
CA GLU A 39 -33.68 6.70 3.34
C GLU A 39 -33.22 7.91 2.50
N TYR A 40 -32.13 8.56 2.94
CA TYR A 40 -31.56 9.71 2.24
C TYR A 40 -31.05 9.36 0.84
N LEU A 41 -30.22 8.31 0.71
CA LEU A 41 -29.67 7.86 -0.57
C LEU A 41 -30.78 7.46 -1.55
N ARG A 42 -31.82 6.78 -1.06
CA ARG A 42 -32.98 6.37 -1.86
C ARG A 42 -33.77 7.57 -2.38
N LYS A 43 -34.04 8.56 -1.52
CA LYS A 43 -34.78 9.78 -1.88
C LYS A 43 -34.06 10.59 -2.96
N ARG A 44 -32.72 10.62 -2.90
CA ARG A 44 -31.85 11.36 -3.82
C ARG A 44 -31.41 10.55 -5.06
N LYS A 45 -31.81 9.27 -5.17
CA LYS A 45 -31.39 8.34 -6.23
C LYS A 45 -29.86 8.21 -6.37
N ILE A 46 -29.14 8.28 -5.25
CA ILE A 46 -27.68 8.05 -5.23
C ILE A 46 -27.43 6.53 -5.09
N SER A 47 -26.47 6.00 -5.85
CA SER A 47 -26.11 4.58 -5.82
C SER A 47 -25.67 4.13 -4.42
N LEU A 48 -26.12 2.95 -4.01
CA LEU A 48 -25.79 2.31 -2.73
C LEU A 48 -24.41 1.62 -2.79
N THR A 49 -23.38 2.38 -3.14
CA THR A 49 -22.00 1.90 -3.13
C THR A 49 -21.41 2.03 -1.72
N PRO A 50 -20.41 1.20 -1.36
CA PRO A 50 -19.68 1.35 -0.10
C PRO A 50 -19.13 2.76 0.12
N GLN A 51 -18.62 3.39 -0.95
CA GLN A 51 -18.06 4.75 -0.91
C GLN A 51 -19.11 5.79 -0.52
N ASN A 52 -20.27 5.76 -1.17
CA ASN A 52 -21.37 6.68 -0.88
C ASN A 52 -21.89 6.44 0.54
N TYR A 53 -22.03 5.18 0.95
CA TYR A 53 -22.46 4.84 2.30
C TYR A 53 -21.52 5.40 3.37
N ILE A 54 -20.20 5.26 3.22
CA ILE A 54 -19.21 5.78 4.17
C ILE A 54 -19.32 7.31 4.32
N VAL A 55 -19.41 8.05 3.21
CA VAL A 55 -19.53 9.52 3.23
C VAL A 55 -20.74 9.95 4.06
N TRP A 56 -21.91 9.38 3.74
CA TRP A 56 -23.17 9.78 4.39
C TRP A 56 -23.29 9.23 5.81
N TYR A 57 -22.79 8.03 6.08
CA TYR A 57 -22.72 7.48 7.43
C TYR A 57 -21.84 8.34 8.32
N SER A 58 -20.64 8.72 7.85
CA SER A 58 -19.75 9.62 8.59
C SER A 58 -20.37 11.00 8.84
N HIS A 59 -21.17 11.49 7.89
CA HIS A 59 -21.93 12.74 8.01
C HIS A 59 -22.97 12.68 9.14
N PHE A 60 -23.87 11.71 9.06
CA PHE A 60 -25.00 11.56 9.98
C PHE A 60 -24.58 11.06 11.37
N ALA A 61 -23.52 10.25 11.44
CA ALA A 61 -22.92 9.84 12.72
C ALA A 61 -22.17 10.97 13.43
N GLY A 62 -21.95 12.12 12.78
CA GLY A 62 -21.21 13.25 13.35
C GLY A 62 -19.71 12.99 13.58
N SER A 63 -19.20 11.88 13.06
CA SER A 63 -17.81 11.42 13.26
C SER A 63 -16.75 12.36 12.67
N ASN A 64 -17.09 13.16 11.66
CA ASN A 64 -16.16 14.08 11.00
C ASN A 64 -16.78 15.49 10.81
N PRO A 65 -16.50 16.44 11.72
CA PRO A 65 -17.06 17.79 11.66
C PRO A 65 -16.65 18.62 10.43
N ALA A 66 -15.50 18.31 9.81
CA ALA A 66 -15.06 18.98 8.59
C ALA A 66 -15.85 18.48 7.37
N LEU A 67 -16.03 17.17 7.26
CA LEU A 67 -16.88 16.54 6.25
C LEU A 67 -18.31 17.07 6.33
N SER A 68 -18.89 17.09 7.53
CA SER A 68 -20.27 17.53 7.71
C SER A 68 -20.50 19.01 7.44
N ARG A 69 -19.46 19.85 7.54
CA ARG A 69 -19.55 21.26 7.11
C ARG A 69 -19.54 21.37 5.60
N LEU A 70 -18.68 20.61 4.92
CA LEU A 70 -18.61 20.61 3.46
C LEU A 70 -19.90 20.10 2.83
N ILE A 71 -20.45 18.98 3.31
CA ILE A 71 -21.71 18.42 2.81
C ILE A 71 -22.84 19.45 2.94
N ARG A 72 -22.98 20.11 4.10
CA ARG A 72 -23.98 21.16 4.30
C ARG A 72 -23.81 22.37 3.36
N GLN A 73 -22.58 22.73 3.02
CA GLN A 73 -22.31 23.79 2.03
C GLN A 73 -22.69 23.35 0.62
N LEU A 74 -22.39 22.11 0.26
CA LEU A 74 -22.70 21.55 -1.05
C LEU A 74 -24.21 21.28 -1.23
N GLU A 75 -24.94 21.00 -0.14
CA GLU A 75 -26.40 20.93 -0.16
C GLU A 75 -27.08 22.31 -0.29
N ALA A 76 -26.38 23.39 0.07
CA ALA A 76 -26.92 24.76 0.01
C ALA A 76 -26.73 25.42 -1.37
N SER A 77 -25.79 24.94 -2.18
CA SER A 77 -25.76 25.27 -3.61
C SER A 77 -26.86 24.47 -4.32
N GLU A 78 -27.74 25.12 -5.08
CA GLU A 78 -28.81 24.49 -5.88
C GLU A 78 -28.33 23.48 -6.95
N ASP A 79 -27.03 23.20 -7.02
CA ASP A 79 -26.45 22.14 -7.83
C ASP A 79 -26.82 20.76 -7.29
N ASP A 80 -27.31 19.89 -8.17
CA ASP A 80 -27.70 18.53 -7.82
C ASP A 80 -26.48 17.75 -7.29
N PHE A 81 -26.50 17.42 -5.98
CA PHE A 81 -25.47 16.62 -5.33
C PHE A 81 -25.56 15.17 -5.79
N GLY A 82 -25.06 14.92 -7.00
CA GLY A 82 -25.08 13.63 -7.66
C GLY A 82 -23.85 12.76 -7.38
N GLU A 83 -23.78 11.63 -8.10
CA GLU A 83 -22.77 10.58 -7.88
C GLU A 83 -21.32 11.05 -8.02
N LYS A 84 -21.03 11.94 -8.98
CA LYS A 84 -19.70 12.56 -9.15
C LYS A 84 -19.24 13.33 -7.89
N ARG A 85 -20.15 14.09 -7.27
CA ARG A 85 -19.83 14.93 -6.11
C ARG A 85 -19.64 14.08 -4.85
N CYS A 86 -20.40 12.99 -4.71
CA CYS A 86 -20.12 11.98 -3.69
C CYS A 86 -18.72 11.38 -3.84
N ALA A 87 -18.30 11.04 -5.06
CA ALA A 87 -16.97 10.49 -5.31
C ALA A 87 -15.85 11.50 -4.96
N GLU A 88 -16.00 12.78 -5.32
CA GLU A 88 -15.05 13.84 -4.95
C GLU A 88 -14.93 14.01 -3.43
N VAL A 89 -16.07 13.99 -2.73
CA VAL A 89 -16.09 14.07 -1.26
C VAL A 89 -15.45 12.83 -0.64
N TYR A 90 -15.70 11.64 -1.19
CA TYR A 90 -15.05 10.42 -0.74
C TYR A 90 -13.53 10.51 -0.88
N GLU A 91 -13.04 10.87 -2.06
CA GLU A 91 -11.60 11.00 -2.31
C GLU A 91 -10.94 12.01 -1.37
N ARG A 92 -11.59 13.16 -1.18
CA ARG A 92 -11.04 14.23 -0.33
C ARG A 92 -10.89 13.84 1.14
N PHE A 93 -11.80 13.03 1.68
CA PHE A 93 -11.85 12.72 3.12
C PHE A 93 -11.37 11.31 3.48
N PHE A 94 -11.50 10.35 2.57
CA PHE A 94 -11.23 8.93 2.81
C PHE A 94 -10.20 8.34 1.83
N GLY A 95 -10.00 8.95 0.66
CA GLY A 95 -9.02 8.47 -0.34
C GLY A 95 -7.59 8.42 0.20
N ALA A 96 -7.23 9.33 1.11
CA ALA A 96 -5.94 9.34 1.78
C ALA A 96 -5.65 8.06 2.61
N GLU A 97 -6.63 7.59 3.38
CA GLU A 97 -6.47 6.38 4.20
C GLU A 97 -6.51 5.13 3.32
N ASP A 98 -7.38 5.08 2.32
CA ASP A 98 -7.47 3.94 1.41
C ASP A 98 -6.20 3.79 0.57
N HIS A 99 -5.66 4.88 0.03
CA HIS A 99 -4.38 4.84 -0.70
C HIS A 99 -3.23 4.42 0.23
N ALA A 100 -3.20 4.91 1.47
CA ALA A 100 -2.19 4.48 2.44
C ALA A 100 -2.29 2.97 2.75
N ARG A 101 -3.50 2.45 2.97
CA ARG A 101 -3.73 1.00 3.18
C ARG A 101 -3.32 0.18 1.96
N GLN A 102 -3.67 0.62 0.75
CA GLN A 102 -3.28 -0.07 -0.49
C GLN A 102 -1.77 -0.07 -0.71
N VAL A 103 -1.09 1.03 -0.39
CA VAL A 103 0.38 1.12 -0.44
C VAL A 103 1.00 0.12 0.55
N SER A 104 0.52 0.10 1.79
CA SER A 104 0.99 -0.86 2.80
C SER A 104 0.73 -2.32 2.40
N GLN A 105 -0.44 -2.63 1.84
CA GLN A 105 -0.75 -3.98 1.34
C GLN A 105 0.14 -4.37 0.16
N SER A 106 0.38 -3.46 -0.78
CA SER A 106 1.28 -3.69 -1.91
C SER A 106 2.72 -3.94 -1.43
N ALA A 107 3.18 -3.21 -0.40
CA ALA A 107 4.49 -3.46 0.21
C ALA A 107 4.58 -4.85 0.85
N ILE A 108 3.54 -5.31 1.55
CA ILE A 108 3.48 -6.68 2.11
C ILE A 108 3.53 -7.73 0.98
N ARG A 109 2.81 -7.50 -0.13
CA ARG A 109 2.83 -8.42 -1.28
C ARG A 109 4.22 -8.51 -1.91
N ILE A 110 4.89 -7.37 -2.14
CA ILE A 110 6.25 -7.33 -2.67
C ILE A 110 7.20 -8.09 -1.73
N GLN A 111 7.06 -7.89 -0.41
CA GLN A 111 7.87 -8.60 0.58
C GLN A 111 7.69 -10.12 0.47
N GLY A 112 6.45 -10.60 0.35
CA GLY A 112 6.15 -12.02 0.18
C GLY A 112 6.73 -12.62 -1.10
N ILE A 113 6.73 -11.85 -2.21
CA ILE A 113 7.36 -12.28 -3.47
C ILE A 113 8.88 -12.43 -3.29
N VAL A 114 9.53 -11.47 -2.64
CA VAL A 114 10.98 -11.51 -2.38
C VAL A 114 11.35 -12.71 -1.50
N GLU A 115 10.56 -13.00 -0.48
CA GLU A 115 10.77 -14.15 0.40
C GLU A 115 10.64 -15.48 -0.35
N ALA A 116 9.59 -15.63 -1.17
CA ALA A 116 9.40 -16.81 -2.01
C ALA A 116 10.53 -17.02 -3.03
N ILE A 117 11.04 -15.95 -3.64
CA ILE A 117 12.23 -16.00 -4.50
C ILE A 117 13.44 -16.47 -3.70
N GLY A 118 13.65 -15.90 -2.51
CA GLY A 118 14.77 -16.27 -1.63
C GLY A 118 14.80 -17.76 -1.30
N GLU A 119 13.65 -18.33 -0.94
CA GLU A 119 13.50 -19.77 -0.66
C GLU A 119 13.85 -20.62 -1.89
N ARG A 120 13.29 -20.29 -3.06
CA ARG A 120 13.54 -21.01 -4.33
C ARG A 120 15.00 -20.95 -4.78
N VAL A 121 15.63 -19.79 -4.60
CA VAL A 121 17.07 -19.59 -4.91
C VAL A 121 17.92 -20.44 -3.97
N SER A 122 17.58 -20.51 -2.67
CA SER A 122 18.28 -21.36 -1.71
C SER A 122 18.20 -22.83 -2.10
N GLU A 123 17.00 -23.35 -2.43
CA GLU A 123 16.84 -24.75 -2.86
C GLU A 123 17.66 -25.09 -4.11
N THR A 124 17.67 -24.18 -5.09
CA THR A 124 18.44 -24.38 -6.33
C THR A 124 19.95 -24.35 -6.05
N SER A 125 20.39 -23.48 -5.14
CA SER A 125 21.79 -23.41 -4.68
C SER A 125 22.21 -24.70 -3.98
N ASP A 126 21.37 -25.25 -3.10
CA ASP A 126 21.63 -26.50 -2.39
C ASP A 126 21.73 -27.68 -3.39
N GLY A 127 20.81 -27.76 -4.35
CA GLY A 127 20.86 -28.75 -5.43
C GLY A 127 22.14 -28.66 -6.27
N ALA A 128 22.62 -27.44 -6.55
CA ALA A 128 23.87 -27.23 -7.27
C ALA A 128 25.10 -27.67 -6.45
N VAL A 129 25.08 -27.46 -5.13
CA VAL A 129 26.14 -27.95 -4.22
C VAL A 129 26.17 -29.47 -4.20
N GLU A 130 25.01 -30.12 -4.08
CA GLU A 130 24.90 -31.58 -4.13
C GLU A 130 25.42 -32.17 -5.45
N PHE A 131 25.05 -31.56 -6.58
CA PHE A 131 25.53 -31.97 -7.89
C PHE A 131 27.06 -31.85 -7.99
N ARG A 132 27.63 -30.77 -7.48
CA ARG A 132 29.09 -30.59 -7.43
C ARG A 132 29.78 -31.70 -6.61
N HIS A 133 29.21 -32.10 -5.47
CA HIS A 133 29.76 -33.19 -4.66
C HIS A 133 29.69 -34.55 -5.38
N ALA A 134 28.62 -34.80 -6.14
CA ALA A 134 28.51 -36.02 -6.95
C ALA A 134 29.55 -36.05 -8.09
N LEU A 135 29.79 -34.91 -8.76
CA LEU A 135 30.83 -34.80 -9.79
C LEU A 135 32.24 -35.04 -9.23
N ASP A 136 32.55 -34.48 -8.06
CA ASP A 136 33.84 -34.67 -7.38
C ASP A 136 34.07 -36.14 -6.99
N SER A 137 33.02 -36.77 -6.45
CA SER A 137 33.03 -38.20 -6.11
C SER A 137 33.23 -39.08 -7.35
N ALA A 138 32.54 -38.76 -8.45
CA ALA A 138 32.69 -39.48 -9.71
C ALA A 138 34.10 -39.34 -10.29
N SER A 139 34.66 -38.13 -10.28
CA SER A 139 36.03 -37.87 -10.76
C SER A 139 37.08 -38.66 -9.96
N THR A 140 36.88 -38.79 -8.65
CA THR A 140 37.77 -39.57 -7.78
C THR A 140 37.75 -41.06 -8.13
N VAL A 141 36.56 -41.65 -8.28
CA VAL A 141 36.42 -43.08 -8.64
C VAL A 141 36.97 -43.40 -10.02
N MET A 142 36.85 -42.47 -10.98
CA MET A 142 37.46 -42.61 -12.30
C MET A 142 39.00 -42.58 -12.24
N GLY A 143 39.59 -41.75 -11.37
CA GLY A 143 41.04 -41.65 -11.20
C GLY A 143 41.70 -42.88 -10.57
N GLU A 144 40.95 -43.64 -9.77
CA GLU A 144 41.45 -44.83 -9.06
C GLU A 144 41.35 -46.14 -9.88
N GLY A 145 40.87 -46.08 -11.13
CA GLY A 145 40.69 -47.28 -11.97
C GLY A 145 39.46 -48.11 -11.58
N GLY A 146 38.32 -47.44 -11.35
CA GLY A 146 37.07 -48.08 -10.93
C GLY A 146 36.53 -49.15 -11.88
N ASP A 147 35.90 -50.18 -11.30
CA ASP A 147 35.18 -51.24 -12.03
C ASP A 147 33.95 -50.69 -12.76
N ASN A 148 33.60 -51.30 -13.90
CA ASN A 148 32.48 -50.92 -14.77
C ASN A 148 31.14 -50.84 -14.03
N GLY A 149 30.93 -51.68 -13.01
CA GLY A 149 29.73 -51.63 -12.17
C GLY A 149 29.59 -50.31 -11.38
N ARG A 150 30.70 -49.83 -10.80
CA ARG A 150 30.74 -48.55 -10.05
C ARG A 150 30.61 -47.34 -10.98
N LEU A 151 31.18 -47.43 -12.18
CA LEU A 151 31.03 -46.39 -13.21
C LEU A 151 29.57 -46.25 -13.66
N LEU A 152 28.87 -47.37 -13.85
CA LEU A 152 27.45 -47.35 -14.24
C LEU A 152 26.57 -46.72 -13.14
N GLU A 153 26.83 -47.05 -11.88
CA GLU A 153 26.13 -46.47 -10.72
C GLU A 153 26.32 -44.94 -10.64
N LEU A 154 27.54 -44.46 -10.85
CA LEU A 154 27.85 -43.03 -10.87
C LEU A 154 27.19 -42.28 -12.02
N VAL A 155 27.13 -42.88 -13.21
CA VAL A 155 26.45 -42.28 -14.37
C VAL A 155 24.96 -42.13 -14.11
N VAL A 156 24.33 -43.14 -13.48
CA VAL A 156 22.91 -43.08 -13.11
C VAL A 156 22.65 -42.01 -12.05
N ASP A 157 23.48 -41.92 -11.00
CA ASP A 157 23.37 -40.87 -9.97
C ASP A 157 23.57 -39.46 -10.55
N LEU A 158 24.57 -39.27 -11.42
CA LEU A 158 24.79 -37.99 -12.09
C LEU A 158 23.65 -37.62 -13.04
N GLN A 159 23.10 -38.59 -13.78
CA GLN A 159 21.93 -38.34 -14.63
C GLN A 159 20.74 -37.90 -13.81
N GLU A 160 20.46 -38.56 -12.69
CA GLU A 160 19.35 -38.20 -11.80
C GLU A 160 19.53 -36.81 -11.19
N ARG A 161 20.72 -36.50 -10.67
CA ARG A 161 21.04 -35.17 -10.10
C ARG A 161 21.03 -34.07 -11.14
N THR A 162 21.51 -34.33 -12.36
CA THR A 162 21.45 -33.37 -13.48
C THR A 162 20.00 -33.07 -13.86
N ALA A 163 19.15 -34.11 -13.96
CA ALA A 163 17.74 -33.93 -14.26
C ALA A 163 17.03 -33.10 -13.19
N ARG A 164 17.24 -33.42 -11.90
CA ARG A 164 16.70 -32.62 -10.79
C ARG A 164 17.16 -31.17 -10.83
N MET A 165 18.44 -30.92 -11.10
CA MET A 165 18.98 -29.55 -11.22
C MET A 165 18.36 -28.79 -12.39
N GLN A 166 18.16 -29.44 -13.54
CA GLN A 166 17.50 -28.85 -14.71
C GLN A 166 16.03 -28.51 -14.42
N ASP A 167 15.31 -29.40 -13.74
CA ASP A 167 13.92 -29.18 -13.34
C ASP A 167 13.82 -27.99 -12.36
N GLN A 168 14.69 -27.94 -11.36
CA GLN A 168 14.76 -26.84 -10.40
C GLN A 168 15.10 -25.50 -11.07
N ALA A 169 16.07 -25.48 -11.99
CA ALA A 169 16.46 -24.28 -12.71
C ALA A 169 15.34 -23.76 -13.62
N THR A 170 14.62 -24.66 -14.31
CA THR A 170 13.47 -24.30 -15.16
C THR A 170 12.34 -23.73 -14.30
N PHE A 171 12.02 -24.38 -13.19
CA PHE A 171 11.00 -23.91 -12.26
C PHE A 171 11.34 -22.55 -11.64
N LEU A 172 12.60 -22.34 -11.26
CA LEU A 172 13.09 -21.05 -10.77
C LEU A 172 12.92 -19.96 -11.82
N HIS A 173 13.27 -20.24 -13.08
CA HIS A 173 13.15 -19.27 -14.17
C HIS A 173 11.69 -18.85 -14.40
N GLU A 174 10.77 -19.81 -14.48
CA GLU A 174 9.33 -19.53 -14.62
C GLU A 174 8.78 -18.73 -13.43
N HIS A 175 9.24 -19.04 -12.22
CA HIS A 175 8.82 -18.34 -11.02
C HIS A 175 9.37 -16.90 -10.97
N LEU A 176 10.63 -16.69 -11.37
CA LEU A 176 11.23 -15.36 -11.48
C LEU A 176 10.51 -14.49 -12.50
N ASP A 177 10.20 -15.03 -13.68
CA ASP A 177 9.47 -14.32 -14.72
C ASP A 177 8.08 -13.88 -14.24
N ARG A 178 7.34 -14.79 -13.59
CA ARG A 178 6.02 -14.50 -13.04
C ARG A 178 6.10 -13.42 -11.95
N SER A 179 7.03 -13.58 -11.02
CA SER A 179 7.23 -12.64 -9.91
C SER A 179 7.67 -11.26 -10.41
N SER A 180 8.52 -11.20 -11.45
CA SER A 180 8.93 -9.94 -12.06
C SER A 180 7.75 -9.20 -12.69
N GLN A 181 6.86 -9.89 -13.39
CA GLN A 181 5.64 -9.31 -13.96
C GLN A 181 4.68 -8.79 -12.88
N GLU A 182 4.54 -9.54 -11.79
CA GLU A 182 3.69 -9.15 -10.66
C GLU A 182 4.24 -7.90 -9.95
N ILE A 183 5.56 -7.85 -9.70
CA ILE A 183 6.24 -6.68 -9.11
C ILE A 183 6.06 -5.45 -10.00
N GLU A 184 6.22 -5.57 -11.32
CA GLU A 184 6.03 -4.43 -12.23
C GLU A 184 4.58 -3.93 -12.24
N THR A 185 3.61 -4.85 -12.17
CA THR A 185 2.19 -4.48 -12.03
C THR A 185 1.95 -3.70 -10.74
N LEU A 186 2.40 -4.25 -9.60
CA LEU A 186 2.28 -3.60 -8.29
C LEU A 186 2.98 -2.23 -8.25
N ARG A 187 4.14 -2.11 -8.89
CA ARG A 187 4.88 -0.86 -8.99
C ARG A 187 4.08 0.20 -9.78
N ASN A 188 3.49 -0.18 -10.90
CA ASN A 188 2.68 0.72 -11.71
C ASN A 188 1.41 1.16 -10.97
N ASP A 189 0.78 0.26 -10.23
CA ASP A 189 -0.36 0.57 -9.36
C ASP A 189 0.04 1.58 -8.28
N LEU A 190 1.16 1.35 -7.60
CA LEU A 190 1.70 2.27 -6.59
C LEU A 190 1.98 3.68 -7.16
N VAL A 191 2.56 3.77 -8.35
CA VAL A 191 2.80 5.06 -9.02
C VAL A 191 1.48 5.76 -9.34
N SER A 192 0.49 5.02 -9.81
CA SER A 192 -0.82 5.55 -10.17
C SER A 192 -1.59 6.03 -8.95
N MET A 193 -1.62 5.24 -7.87
CA MET A 193 -2.22 5.59 -6.58
C MET A 193 -1.53 6.81 -5.98
N ARG A 194 -0.19 6.88 -6.03
CA ARG A 194 0.55 8.05 -5.54
C ARG A 194 0.19 9.31 -6.33
N ARG A 195 0.05 9.22 -7.66
CA ARG A 195 -0.42 10.34 -8.48
C ARG A 195 -1.84 10.75 -8.09
N ALA A 196 -2.77 9.81 -7.97
CA ALA A 196 -4.14 10.10 -7.55
C ALA A 196 -4.21 10.76 -6.15
N ALA A 197 -3.34 10.36 -5.23
CA ALA A 197 -3.30 10.90 -3.87
C ALA A 197 -2.73 12.33 -3.78
N TYR A 198 -1.79 12.69 -4.66
CA TYR A 198 -0.94 13.88 -4.51
C TYR A 198 -0.97 14.86 -5.68
N ALA A 199 -1.56 14.49 -6.81
CA ALA A 199 -1.71 15.38 -7.97
C ALA A 199 -3.14 15.88 -8.10
N ASP A 200 -3.28 17.13 -8.53
CA ASP A 200 -4.53 17.72 -8.98
C ASP A 200 -4.88 17.16 -10.37
N GLN A 201 -6.11 16.70 -10.56
CA GLN A 201 -6.51 16.01 -11.80
C GLN A 201 -6.65 16.94 -12.99
N LEU A 202 -6.93 18.23 -12.76
CA LEU A 202 -7.12 19.22 -13.83
C LEU A 202 -5.77 19.73 -14.36
N THR A 203 -4.80 19.93 -13.48
CA THR A 203 -3.52 20.58 -13.81
C THR A 203 -2.32 19.65 -13.80
N GLY A 204 -2.42 18.47 -13.17
CA GLY A 204 -1.30 17.54 -12.95
C GLY A 204 -0.26 18.04 -11.94
N LEU A 205 -0.46 19.22 -11.34
CA LEU A 205 0.40 19.79 -10.31
C LEU A 205 0.16 19.12 -8.95
N GLY A 206 1.05 19.36 -7.99
CA GLY A 206 0.84 18.94 -6.61
C GLY A 206 -0.47 19.49 -6.05
N ASN A 207 -1.33 18.62 -5.53
CA ASN A 207 -2.54 19.03 -4.86
C ASN A 207 -2.23 19.67 -3.49
N ARG A 208 -3.26 20.24 -2.85
CA ARG A 208 -3.11 20.92 -1.57
C ARG A 208 -2.49 20.02 -0.48
N LYS A 209 -2.80 18.72 -0.52
CA LYS A 209 -2.27 17.75 0.43
C LYS A 209 -0.75 17.58 0.27
N LEU A 210 -0.26 17.47 -0.98
CA LEU A 210 1.17 17.44 -1.25
C LEU A 210 1.86 18.72 -0.77
N PHE A 211 1.24 19.88 -1.03
CA PHE A 211 1.76 21.17 -0.56
C PHE A 211 1.91 21.20 0.97
N ASP A 212 0.87 20.81 1.71
CA ASP A 212 0.88 20.85 3.18
C ASP A 212 1.90 19.87 3.80
N GLU A 213 2.21 18.75 3.14
CA GLU A 213 3.27 17.82 3.54
C GLU A 213 4.67 18.37 3.23
N VAL A 214 4.88 18.85 2.00
CA VAL A 214 6.18 19.36 1.56
C VAL A 214 6.57 20.60 2.35
N ILE A 215 5.67 21.56 2.56
CA ILE A 215 6.01 22.80 3.28
C ILE A 215 6.43 22.52 4.72
N ARG A 216 5.79 21.55 5.41
CA ARG A 216 6.17 21.14 6.76
C ARG A 216 7.57 20.52 6.79
N LYS A 217 7.87 19.67 5.81
CA LYS A 217 9.19 19.03 5.68
C LYS A 217 10.29 20.06 5.41
N GLU A 218 10.07 20.96 4.46
CA GLU A 218 11.06 21.98 4.10
C GLU A 218 11.25 23.02 5.21
N MET A 219 10.20 23.36 5.97
CA MET A 219 10.35 24.20 7.17
C MET A 219 11.23 23.54 8.23
N ALA A 220 11.07 22.23 8.46
CA ALA A 220 11.91 21.50 9.41
C ALA A 220 13.38 21.47 8.94
N ALA A 221 13.61 21.15 7.66
CA ALA A 221 14.94 21.14 7.07
C ALA A 221 15.63 22.52 7.09
N ALA A 222 14.88 23.59 6.80
CA ALA A 222 15.36 24.97 6.89
C ALA A 222 15.74 25.35 8.32
N SER A 223 14.92 24.96 9.31
CA SER A 223 15.20 25.19 10.72
C SER A 223 16.46 24.45 11.21
N GLU A 224 16.72 23.23 10.72
CA GLU A 224 17.90 22.44 11.09
C GLU A 224 19.17 22.95 10.41
N SER A 225 19.08 23.34 9.15
CA SER A 225 20.23 23.80 8.35
C SER A 225 20.51 25.29 8.48
N GLY A 226 19.61 26.07 9.08
CA GLY A 226 19.68 27.53 9.15
C GLY A 226 19.51 28.22 7.79
N SER A 227 18.92 27.53 6.80
CA SER A 227 18.71 28.07 5.46
C SER A 227 17.41 28.89 5.35
N GLU A 228 17.38 29.85 4.43
CA GLU A 228 16.18 30.66 4.15
C GLU A 228 15.20 29.90 3.24
N LEU A 229 13.91 29.94 3.58
CA LEU A 229 12.82 29.35 2.80
C LEU A 229 11.90 30.45 2.25
N VAL A 230 11.61 30.40 0.95
CA VAL A 230 10.71 31.35 0.27
C VAL A 230 9.49 30.60 -0.28
N LEU A 231 8.30 31.17 -0.08
CA LEU A 231 7.04 30.66 -0.61
C LEU A 231 6.42 31.67 -1.58
N LEU A 232 6.17 31.26 -2.82
CA LEU A 232 5.42 32.04 -3.80
C LEU A 232 3.96 31.55 -3.84
N VAL A 233 3.02 32.47 -3.71
CA VAL A 233 1.59 32.21 -3.90
C VAL A 233 1.11 33.07 -5.07
N ALA A 234 0.44 32.43 -6.02
CA ALA A 234 -0.13 33.08 -7.19
C ALA A 234 -1.63 32.73 -7.29
N ASP A 235 -2.44 33.70 -7.71
CA ASP A 235 -3.87 33.55 -7.94
C ASP A 235 -4.22 34.09 -9.33
N ILE A 236 -5.26 33.56 -9.97
CA ILE A 236 -5.71 34.03 -11.28
C ILE A 236 -6.77 35.10 -11.07
N ASP A 237 -6.42 36.35 -11.38
CA ASP A 237 -7.35 37.47 -11.30
C ASP A 237 -8.57 37.27 -12.21
N HIS A 238 -9.75 37.64 -11.71
CA HIS A 238 -11.02 37.59 -12.45
C HIS A 238 -11.42 36.20 -13.00
N PHE A 239 -10.91 35.10 -12.43
CA PHE A 239 -11.19 33.74 -12.89
C PHE A 239 -12.70 33.42 -12.98
N LYS A 240 -13.51 33.97 -12.06
CA LYS A 240 -14.98 33.83 -12.10
C LYS A 240 -15.59 34.37 -13.40
N SER A 241 -15.19 35.56 -13.83
CA SER A 241 -15.71 36.20 -15.05
C SER A 241 -15.30 35.45 -16.31
N PHE A 242 -14.13 34.80 -16.30
CA PHE A 242 -13.71 33.90 -17.38
C PHE A 242 -14.61 32.66 -17.46
N ASN A 243 -14.86 31.99 -16.33
CA ASN A 243 -15.77 30.84 -16.27
C ASN A 243 -17.20 31.22 -16.68
N ASP A 244 -17.70 32.36 -16.22
CA ASP A 244 -19.03 32.87 -16.57
C ASP A 244 -19.18 33.12 -18.09
N LEU A 245 -18.07 33.38 -18.81
CA LEU A 245 -18.06 33.61 -20.26
C LEU A 245 -17.85 32.34 -21.10
N HIS A 246 -17.17 31.33 -20.54
CA HIS A 246 -16.70 30.16 -21.30
C HIS A 246 -17.24 28.80 -20.84
N GLY A 247 -17.87 28.72 -19.66
CA GLY A 247 -18.43 27.49 -19.09
C GLY A 247 -17.50 26.80 -18.11
#